data_AF-A0A1D6MRS4-F1
#
_entry.id   AF-A0A1D6MRS4-F1
#
_cell.length_a   1.000
_cell.length_b   1.000
_cell.length_c   1.000
_cell.angle_alpha   90.00
_cell.angle_beta   90.00
_cell.angle_gamma   90.00
#
_symmetry.space_group_name_H-M   'P 1'
#
loop_
_entity.id
_entity.type
_entity.pdbx_description
1 polymer ?
#
loop_
_entity_poly.entity_id
_entity_poly.type
_entity_poly.pdbx_seq_one_letter_code
_entity_poly.pdbx_strand_id
1 'polypeptide(L)'
;MEQEEACSSSLRQCRICHDEEDERRSAMESPCACSGSLKYAHRGCVQRWCDEKGSAVCEICLQNFEPGYTVPPKKTQPADVAVTIRWSLVSCSCSII
;
A
#
# COMPACT_ATOMS: atom_id res chain seq x y z
N MET A 1 -35.40 -12.22 -18.95
CA MET A 1 -34.03 -12.14 -18.43
C MET A 1 -34.17 -12.23 -16.94
N GLU A 2 -34.22 -13.47 -16.49
CA GLU A 2 -34.49 -13.86 -15.11
C GLU A 2 -33.52 -13.18 -14.13
N GLN A 3 -34.07 -12.65 -13.05
CA GLN A 3 -33.33 -12.39 -11.82
C GLN A 3 -32.85 -13.73 -11.28
N GLU A 4 -31.55 -13.99 -11.36
CA GLU A 4 -30.89 -14.97 -10.51
C GLU A 4 -30.23 -14.19 -9.35
N GLU A 5 -31.04 -13.93 -8.33
CA GLU A 5 -30.60 -13.59 -6.99
C GLU A 5 -29.83 -14.79 -6.44
N ALA A 6 -28.52 -14.83 -6.67
CA ALA A 6 -27.66 -15.77 -5.97
C ALA A 6 -27.76 -15.45 -4.47
N CYS A 7 -28.13 -16.47 -3.69
CA CYS A 7 -27.96 -16.54 -2.25
C CYS A 7 -26.72 -15.72 -1.86
N SER A 8 -26.85 -14.80 -0.89
CA SER A 8 -25.74 -14.09 -0.25
C SER A 8 -24.78 -15.10 0.40
N SER A 9 -24.09 -15.86 -0.44
CA SER A 9 -22.97 -16.71 -0.11
C SER A 9 -21.98 -15.75 0.49
N SER A 10 -21.55 -16.05 1.71
CA SER A 10 -20.69 -15.21 2.53
C SER A 10 -19.30 -15.08 1.91
N LEU A 11 -19.23 -14.41 0.77
CA LEU A 11 -18.02 -14.19 -0.01
C LEU A 11 -17.11 -13.35 0.87
N ARG A 12 -15.90 -13.87 1.09
CA ARG A 12 -14.87 -13.16 1.82
C ARG A 12 -14.50 -11.97 0.96
N GLN A 13 -14.53 -10.78 1.56
CA GLN A 13 -14.16 -9.54 0.90
C GLN A 13 -12.86 -9.03 1.52
N CYS A 14 -11.93 -8.57 0.68
CA CYS A 14 -10.69 -7.99 1.16
C CYS A 14 -10.99 -6.68 1.88
N ARG A 15 -10.62 -6.57 3.16
CA ARG A 15 -10.85 -5.36 3.97
C ARG A 15 -10.12 -4.09 3.49
N ILE A 16 -9.25 -4.21 2.48
CA ILE A 16 -8.40 -3.12 1.97
C ILE A 16 -8.90 -2.63 0.61
N CYS A 17 -9.17 -3.52 -0.35
CA CYS A 17 -9.63 -3.14 -1.68
C CYS A 17 -11.13 -3.33 -1.91
N HIS A 18 -11.83 -3.96 -0.97
CA HIS A 18 -13.26 -4.26 -1.06
C HIS A 18 -13.66 -5.13 -2.26
N ASP A 19 -12.72 -5.89 -2.82
CA ASP A 19 -13.02 -6.89 -3.83
C ASP A 19 -13.12 -8.29 -3.21
N GLU A 20 -13.84 -9.16 -3.90
CA GLU A 20 -14.04 -10.56 -3.56
C GLU A 20 -12.86 -11.42 -4.06
N GLU A 21 -12.78 -12.65 -3.54
CA GLU A 21 -11.85 -13.65 -4.03
C GLU A 21 -12.34 -14.14 -5.40
N ASP A 22 -11.50 -13.98 -6.43
CA ASP A 22 -11.78 -14.37 -7.81
C ASP A 22 -10.54 -15.05 -8.39
N GLU A 23 -10.67 -15.88 -9.42
CA GLU A 23 -9.52 -16.57 -10.04
C GLU A 23 -8.45 -15.60 -10.57
N ARG A 24 -8.85 -14.35 -10.87
CA ARG A 24 -7.94 -13.29 -11.33
C ARG A 24 -7.17 -12.62 -10.21
N ARG A 25 -7.55 -12.83 -8.95
CA ARG A 25 -6.99 -12.16 -7.77
C ARG A 25 -6.30 -13.17 -6.86
N SER A 26 -5.29 -12.73 -6.11
CA SER A 26 -4.64 -13.63 -5.14
C SER A 26 -5.63 -14.10 -4.08
N ALA A 27 -5.44 -15.32 -3.59
CA ALA A 27 -6.23 -15.88 -2.50
C ALA A 27 -6.25 -14.96 -1.27
N MET A 28 -7.38 -14.93 -0.56
CA MET A 28 -7.51 -14.19 0.68
C MET A 28 -6.93 -14.97 1.86
N GLU A 29 -6.11 -14.29 2.65
CA GLU A 29 -5.51 -14.83 3.86
C GLU A 29 -5.97 -14.06 5.11
N SER A 30 -5.72 -14.67 6.27
CA SER A 30 -5.89 -14.02 7.57
C SER A 30 -4.52 -13.65 8.15
N PRO A 31 -3.96 -12.48 7.81
CA PRO A 31 -2.59 -12.14 8.16
C PRO A 31 -2.44 -11.80 9.65
N CYS A 32 -3.53 -11.64 10.41
CA CYS A 32 -3.49 -11.26 11.83
C CYS A 32 -4.68 -11.88 12.59
N ALA A 33 -4.70 -11.69 13.91
CA ALA A 33 -5.74 -12.22 14.80
C ALA A 33 -7.10 -11.49 14.75
N CYS A 34 -7.34 -10.64 13.74
CA CYS A 34 -8.66 -10.02 13.56
C CYS A 34 -9.74 -11.11 13.36
N SER A 35 -10.97 -10.77 13.72
CA SER A 35 -12.13 -11.68 13.64
C SER A 35 -13.21 -11.12 12.72
N GLY A 36 -14.17 -11.97 12.32
CA GLY A 36 -15.25 -11.58 11.41
C GLY A 36 -14.77 -11.32 9.98
N SER A 37 -15.39 -10.35 9.32
CA SER A 37 -15.06 -9.93 7.94
C SER A 37 -13.70 -9.21 7.86
N LEU A 38 -13.29 -8.52 8.92
CA LEU A 38 -12.04 -7.75 8.98
C LEU A 38 -10.77 -8.61 9.01
N LYS A 39 -10.89 -9.93 9.07
CA LYS A 39 -9.72 -10.81 9.05
C LYS A 39 -9.19 -11.09 7.66
N TYR A 40 -10.01 -10.96 6.62
CA TYR A 40 -9.64 -11.36 5.26
C TYR A 40 -9.03 -10.21 4.47
N ALA A 41 -7.88 -10.46 3.86
CA ALA A 41 -7.25 -9.54 2.93
C ALA A 41 -6.40 -10.31 1.91
N HIS A 42 -6.22 -9.73 0.72
CA HIS A 42 -5.25 -10.24 -0.24
C HIS A 42 -3.83 -9.99 0.26
N ARG A 43 -2.94 -10.96 0.05
CA ARG A 43 -1.51 -10.83 0.36
C ARG A 43 -0.89 -9.53 -0.14
N GLY A 44 -1.13 -9.22 -1.42
CA GLY A 44 -0.63 -8.00 -2.06
C GLY A 44 -1.19 -6.72 -1.45
N CYS A 45 -2.46 -6.73 -1.02
CA CYS A 45 -3.07 -5.58 -0.35
C CYS A 45 -2.45 -5.33 1.03
N VAL A 46 -2.18 -6.38 1.80
CA VAL A 46 -1.54 -6.28 3.12
C VAL A 46 -0.11 -5.78 2.97
N GLN A 47 0.65 -6.30 2.00
CA GLN A 47 2.01 -5.82 1.75
C GLN A 47 2.03 -4.35 1.37
N ARG A 48 1.15 -3.93 0.44
CA ARG A 48 1.03 -2.52 0.05
C ARG A 48 0.68 -1.63 1.26
N TRP A 49 -0.24 -2.07 2.12
CA TRP A 49 -0.55 -1.38 3.36
C TRP A 49 0.70 -1.25 4.25
N CYS A 50 1.51 -2.30 4.39
CA CYS A 50 2.76 -2.26 5.16
C CYS A 50 3.77 -1.26 4.58
N ASP A 51 3.87 -1.20 3.26
CA ASP A 51 4.75 -0.27 2.53
C ASP A 51 4.30 1.19 2.74
N GLU A 52 2.99 1.45 2.63
CA GLU A 52 2.41 2.79 2.76
C GLU A 52 2.41 3.29 4.22
N LYS A 53 2.06 2.42 5.18
CA LYS A 53 2.08 2.76 6.62
C LYS A 53 3.48 2.76 7.20
N GLY A 54 4.40 1.99 6.64
CA GLY A 54 5.70 1.75 7.24
C GLY A 54 5.63 0.87 8.51
N SER A 55 4.63 0.00 8.62
CA SER A 55 4.43 -0.90 9.77
C SER A 55 4.00 -2.29 9.30
N ALA A 56 4.51 -3.34 9.93
CA ALA A 56 4.03 -4.72 9.74
C ALA A 56 3.08 -5.17 10.87
N VAL A 57 2.52 -4.22 11.62
CA VAL A 57 1.60 -4.47 12.74
C VAL A 57 0.20 -4.03 12.35
N CYS A 58 -0.79 -4.90 12.53
CA CYS A 58 -2.19 -4.58 12.28
C CYS A 58 -2.68 -3.44 13.19
N GLU A 59 -3.32 -2.41 12.62
CA GLU A 59 -3.84 -1.28 13.40
C GLU A 59 -5.11 -1.58 14.22
N ILE A 60 -5.74 -2.73 13.99
CA ILE A 60 -7.01 -3.12 14.64
C ILE A 60 -6.73 -4.00 15.86
N CYS A 61 -6.00 -5.10 15.67
CA CYS A 61 -5.68 -6.05 16.74
C CYS A 61 -4.29 -5.84 17.35
N LEU A 62 -3.48 -4.91 16.81
CA LEU A 62 -2.14 -4.59 17.28
C LEU A 62 -1.16 -5.78 17.30
N GLN A 63 -1.44 -6.79 16.46
CA GLN A 63 -0.56 -7.96 16.28
C GLN A 63 0.21 -7.86 14.96
N ASN A 64 1.39 -8.49 14.90
CA ASN A 64 2.17 -8.59 13.67
C ASN A 64 1.41 -9.34 12.58
N PHE A 65 1.62 -8.92 11.33
CA PHE A 65 1.17 -9.69 10.20
C PHE A 65 2.08 -10.89 9.94
N GLU A 66 1.51 -12.08 9.81
CA GLU A 66 2.23 -13.35 9.65
C GLU A 66 1.62 -14.17 8.51
N PRO A 67 2.42 -14.94 7.74
CA PRO A 67 3.88 -14.99 7.71
C PRO A 67 4.50 -14.11 6.59
N GLY A 68 5.60 -13.43 6.93
CA GLY A 68 6.52 -12.84 5.95
C GLY A 68 6.16 -11.46 5.41
N TYR A 69 5.35 -10.69 6.14
CA TYR A 69 5.14 -9.27 5.84
C TYR A 69 6.30 -8.44 6.36
N THR A 70 6.85 -7.57 5.52
CA THR A 70 7.98 -6.72 5.88
C THR A 70 7.69 -5.28 5.51
N VAL A 71 8.32 -4.34 6.21
CA VAL A 71 8.31 -2.95 5.83
C VAL A 71 9.59 -2.70 5.04
N PRO A 72 9.51 -2.26 3.76
CA PRO A 72 10.71 -1.90 3.02
C PRO A 72 11.43 -0.76 3.77
N PRO A 73 12.77 -0.81 3.86
CA PRO A 73 13.51 0.30 4.45
C PRO A 73 13.16 1.56 3.67
N LYS A 74 12.65 2.59 4.36
CA LYS A 74 12.39 3.89 3.74
C LYS A 74 13.68 4.32 3.08
N LYS A 75 13.72 4.31 1.75
CA LYS A 75 14.84 4.88 0.99
C LYS A 75 14.82 6.35 1.33
N THR A 76 15.69 6.78 2.25
CA THR A 76 16.00 8.18 2.45
C THR A 76 16.51 8.67 1.11
N GLN A 77 15.64 9.29 0.31
CA GLN A 77 16.04 10.02 -0.88
C GLN A 77 16.82 11.23 -0.35
N PRO A 78 18.14 11.36 -0.58
CA PRO A 78 18.83 12.61 -0.33
C PRO A 78 18.47 13.55 -1.48
N ALA A 79 17.28 14.14 -1.44
CA ALA A 79 16.82 15.05 -2.48
C ALA A 79 15.91 16.13 -1.87
N ASP A 80 16.52 17.06 -1.13
CA ASP A 80 16.28 18.50 -1.32
C ASP A 80 17.34 19.37 -0.58
N VAL A 81 18.63 19.00 -0.64
CA VAL A 81 19.70 19.85 -0.08
C VAL A 81 20.76 20.16 -1.12
N ALA A 82 20.36 20.70 -2.28
CA ALA A 82 21.26 21.43 -3.19
C ALA A 82 20.52 22.13 -4.36
N VAL A 83 19.49 22.94 -4.12
CA VAL A 83 19.05 23.95 -5.10
C VAL A 83 18.87 25.30 -4.42
N THR A 84 19.92 25.80 -3.75
CA THR A 84 19.94 27.19 -3.25
C THR A 84 21.23 27.94 -3.58
N ILE A 85 22.15 27.38 -4.37
CA ILE A 85 23.42 28.05 -4.67
C ILE A 85 23.63 28.23 -6.18
N ARG A 86 23.14 29.38 -6.66
CA ARG A 86 23.65 30.19 -7.81
C ARG A 86 23.17 29.87 -9.24
N TRP A 87 21.87 29.99 -9.52
CA TRP A 87 21.38 30.34 -10.87
C TRP A 87 20.98 31.83 -10.94
N SER A 88 21.94 32.77 -10.90
CA SER A 88 21.63 34.20 -11.18
C SER A 88 22.81 35.10 -11.59
N LEU A 89 24.08 34.63 -11.72
CA LEU A 89 25.20 35.57 -11.93
C LEU A 89 26.33 35.13 -12.86
N VAL A 90 26.11 34.27 -13.85
CA VAL A 90 27.02 34.27 -15.02
C VAL A 90 26.30 33.82 -16.29
N SER A 91 25.66 34.78 -16.96
CA SER A 91 25.54 34.87 -18.43
C SER A 91 24.64 36.07 -18.77
N CYS A 92 24.95 37.23 -18.21
CA CYS A 92 24.51 38.50 -18.78
C CYS A 92 25.63 38.97 -19.71
N SER A 93 25.38 38.76 -21.01
CA SER A 93 25.75 39.63 -22.14
C SER A 93 27.22 39.99 -22.36
N CYS A 94 27.81 39.44 -23.43
CA CYS A 94 28.86 40.11 -24.19
C CYS A 94 28.45 41.56 -24.50
N SER A 95 29.24 42.54 -24.03
CA SER A 95 29.84 43.65 -24.81
C SER A 95 30.53 44.66 -23.87
N ILE A 96 31.63 45.26 -24.36
CA ILE A 96 32.51 46.31 -23.78
C ILE A 96 33.68 45.67 -23.00
N ILE A 97 34.96 45.70 -23.41
CA ILE A 97 35.81 46.69 -24.13
C ILE A 97 36.71 45.94 -25.14
#